data_AF-A0A660WG72-F1
#
_entry.id   AF-A0A660WG72-F1
#
_cell.length_a   1.000
_cell.length_b   1.000
_cell.length_c   1.000
_cell.angle_alpha   90.00
_cell.angle_beta   90.00
_cell.angle_gamma   90.00
#
_symmetry.space_group_name_H-M   'P 1'
#
loop_
_entity.id
_entity.type
_entity.pdbx_description
1 polymer ?
#
loop_
_entity_poly.entity_id
_entity_poly.type
_entity_poly.pdbx_seq_one_letter_code
_entity_poly.pdbx_strand_id
1 'polypeptide(L)'
;MKPRSIEPEWRWRTLLKMIEKGHRPKDPYVAQVYDVVIGNTQDEEIVYALDLVRVPEHKETLQAFFLGGASDQDVCDALDITVTVVEHVHKLVMDENQFRNKLERFTYAKDLVEAEDVLTERGADYIRMSMLHGPDILAQHFHLGNEEIKVDVKKLVGHFIETAYYLSANARGNSITSETVKQSRLWMLDILKYAEAHSELQSMGNATSDALLAIEERKATVSVEELGLNPDDIYH
;
A
#
# COMPACT_ATOMS: atom_id res chain seq x y z
N MET A 1 -6.85 19.22 -24.11
CA MET A 1 -6.70 17.74 -24.11
C MET A 1 -7.84 17.16 -23.28
N LYS A 2 -8.59 16.19 -23.79
CA LYS A 2 -9.55 15.46 -22.95
C LYS A 2 -8.76 14.59 -21.96
N PRO A 3 -9.10 14.55 -20.66
CA PRO A 3 -8.47 13.62 -19.74
C PRO A 3 -8.72 12.19 -20.23
N ARG A 4 -7.68 11.34 -20.17
CA ARG A 4 -7.80 9.91 -20.48
C ARG A 4 -8.65 9.25 -19.39
N SER A 5 -9.63 8.44 -19.81
CA SER A 5 -10.40 7.58 -18.89
C SER A 5 -9.51 6.44 -18.40
N ILE A 6 -9.36 6.27 -17.09
CA ILE A 6 -8.67 5.13 -16.48
C ILE A 6 -9.72 4.02 -16.30
N GLU A 7 -9.53 2.88 -16.94
CA GLU A 7 -10.46 1.75 -16.91
C GLU A 7 -9.71 0.46 -16.54
N PRO A 8 -9.30 0.28 -15.27
CA PRO A 8 -8.50 -0.87 -14.88
C PRO A 8 -9.26 -2.21 -15.01
N GLU A 9 -10.60 -2.17 -14.92
CA GLU A 9 -11.50 -3.31 -15.09
C GLU A 9 -11.89 -3.59 -16.57
N TRP A 10 -11.21 -2.98 -17.56
CA TRP A 10 -11.65 -3.07 -18.96
C TRP A 10 -11.77 -4.52 -19.46
N ARG A 11 -10.91 -5.44 -18.99
CA ARG A 11 -10.96 -6.87 -19.34
C ARG A 11 -12.23 -7.52 -18.83
N TRP A 12 -12.56 -7.33 -17.54
CA TRP A 12 -13.80 -7.79 -16.93
C TRP A 12 -15.04 -7.24 -17.66
N ARG A 13 -15.07 -5.94 -17.91
CA ARG A 13 -16.18 -5.29 -18.64
C ARG A 13 -16.32 -5.81 -20.07
N THR A 14 -15.20 -6.08 -20.72
CA THR A 14 -15.18 -6.67 -22.07
C THR A 14 -15.71 -8.09 -22.04
N LEU A 15 -15.28 -8.92 -21.09
CA LEU A 15 -15.76 -10.28 -20.89
C LEU A 15 -17.29 -10.32 -20.75
N LEU A 16 -17.85 -9.52 -19.84
CA LEU A 16 -19.30 -9.44 -19.61
C LEU A 16 -20.07 -9.06 -20.89
N LYS A 17 -19.61 -8.01 -21.60
CA LYS A 17 -20.24 -7.58 -22.87
C LYS A 17 -20.17 -8.65 -23.95
N MET A 18 -19.10 -9.44 -23.98
CA MET A 18 -18.90 -10.49 -24.99
C MET A 18 -19.74 -11.72 -24.70
N ILE A 19 -19.90 -12.09 -23.42
CA ILE A 19 -20.84 -13.12 -22.96
C ILE A 19 -22.27 -12.74 -23.35
N GLU A 20 -22.70 -11.51 -23.05
CA GLU A 20 -24.04 -11.04 -23.38
C GLU A 20 -24.32 -11.09 -24.90
N LYS A 21 -23.30 -10.76 -25.71
CA LYS A 21 -23.42 -10.77 -27.18
C LYS A 21 -23.19 -12.15 -27.80
N GLY A 22 -22.73 -13.15 -27.05
CA GLY A 22 -22.33 -14.45 -27.57
C GLY A 22 -21.18 -14.41 -28.58
N HIS A 23 -20.27 -13.43 -28.47
CA HIS A 23 -19.12 -13.28 -29.37
C HIS A 23 -17.82 -13.53 -28.62
N ARG A 24 -16.91 -14.31 -29.22
CA ARG A 24 -15.59 -14.55 -28.62
C ARG A 24 -14.73 -13.26 -28.62
N PRO A 25 -14.13 -12.87 -27.48
CA PRO A 25 -13.21 -11.74 -27.40
C PRO A 25 -11.99 -11.89 -28.31
N LYS A 26 -11.38 -10.77 -28.72
CA LYS A 26 -10.13 -10.75 -29.50
C LYS A 26 -8.87 -10.83 -28.64
N ASP A 27 -8.92 -10.27 -27.43
CA ASP A 27 -7.81 -10.35 -26.49
C ASP A 27 -7.59 -11.83 -26.10
N PRO A 28 -6.37 -12.39 -26.24
CA PRO A 28 -6.14 -13.81 -26.01
C PRO A 28 -6.49 -14.28 -24.60
N TYR A 29 -6.19 -13.45 -23.60
CA TYR A 29 -6.47 -13.78 -22.20
C TYR A 29 -7.97 -13.73 -21.92
N VAL A 30 -8.65 -12.66 -22.36
CA VAL A 30 -10.11 -12.56 -22.20
C VAL A 30 -10.83 -13.66 -22.97
N ALA A 31 -10.30 -14.09 -24.13
CA ALA A 31 -10.84 -15.21 -24.89
C ALA A 31 -10.69 -16.55 -24.14
N GLN A 32 -9.56 -16.79 -23.48
CA GLN A 32 -9.37 -17.97 -22.62
C GLN A 32 -10.39 -18.00 -21.49
N VAL A 33 -10.56 -16.89 -20.76
CA VAL A 33 -11.54 -16.78 -19.67
C VAL A 33 -12.97 -16.95 -20.20
N TYR A 34 -13.28 -16.38 -21.37
CA TYR A 34 -14.57 -16.59 -22.05
C TYR A 34 -14.82 -18.07 -22.35
N ASP A 35 -13.83 -18.77 -22.90
CA ASP A 35 -13.92 -20.20 -23.26
C ASP A 35 -14.19 -21.07 -22.01
N VAL A 36 -13.65 -20.70 -20.84
CA VAL A 36 -13.97 -21.32 -19.55
C VAL A 36 -15.43 -21.05 -19.14
N VAL A 37 -15.88 -19.79 -19.22
CA VAL A 37 -17.25 -19.41 -18.84
C VAL A 37 -18.32 -20.14 -19.66
N ILE A 38 -18.09 -20.33 -20.96
CA ILE A 38 -19.04 -21.04 -21.84
C ILE A 38 -18.87 -22.56 -21.85
N GLY A 39 -17.93 -23.10 -21.07
CA GLY A 39 -17.72 -24.54 -20.89
C GLY A 39 -16.95 -25.24 -22.02
N ASN A 40 -16.24 -24.49 -22.87
CA ASN A 40 -15.39 -25.07 -23.91
C ASN A 40 -14.07 -25.65 -23.35
N THR A 41 -13.60 -25.08 -22.24
CA THR A 41 -12.37 -25.49 -21.54
C THR A 41 -12.63 -25.56 -20.04
N GLN A 42 -11.86 -26.36 -19.32
CA GLN A 42 -11.87 -26.39 -17.86
C GLN A 42 -10.52 -25.93 -17.33
N ASP A 43 -10.55 -24.96 -16.43
CA ASP A 43 -9.41 -24.41 -15.71
C ASP A 43 -9.90 -23.99 -14.32
N GLU A 44 -9.56 -24.78 -13.30
CA GLU A 44 -10.08 -24.62 -11.94
C GLU A 44 -9.68 -23.29 -11.30
N GLU A 45 -8.46 -22.81 -11.59
CA GLU A 45 -7.94 -21.55 -11.07
C GLU A 45 -8.69 -20.36 -11.68
N ILE A 46 -8.97 -20.39 -12.99
CA ILE A 46 -9.80 -19.36 -13.64
C ILE A 46 -11.22 -19.39 -13.09
N VAL A 47 -11.81 -20.57 -12.89
CA VAL A 47 -13.16 -20.69 -12.31
C VAL A 47 -13.19 -20.07 -10.92
N TYR A 48 -12.21 -20.39 -10.06
CA TYR A 48 -12.16 -19.82 -8.72
C TYR A 48 -11.95 -18.30 -8.73
N ALA A 49 -11.08 -17.79 -9.60
CA ALA A 49 -10.91 -16.34 -9.79
C ALA A 49 -12.22 -15.64 -10.22
N LEU A 50 -13.01 -16.28 -11.10
CA LEU A 50 -14.32 -15.76 -11.51
C LEU A 50 -15.32 -15.74 -10.36
N ASP A 51 -15.32 -16.76 -9.50
CA ASP A 51 -16.20 -16.82 -8.33
C ASP A 51 -15.86 -15.72 -7.31
N LEU A 52 -14.57 -15.43 -7.09
CA LEU A 52 -14.13 -14.29 -6.28
C LEU A 52 -14.60 -12.95 -6.86
N VAL A 53 -14.47 -12.74 -8.16
CA VAL A 53 -14.84 -11.47 -8.82
C VAL A 53 -16.36 -11.25 -8.87
N ARG A 54 -17.16 -12.33 -8.86
CA ARG A 54 -18.63 -12.26 -8.87
C ARG A 54 -19.23 -11.79 -7.56
N VAL A 55 -18.55 -12.01 -6.44
CA VAL A 55 -18.99 -11.55 -5.12
C VAL A 55 -18.43 -10.14 -4.90
N PRO A 56 -19.27 -9.09 -4.79
CA PRO A 56 -18.79 -7.70 -4.66
C PRO A 56 -17.79 -7.51 -3.53
N GLU A 57 -18.07 -8.03 -2.33
CA GLU A 57 -17.19 -7.90 -1.16
C GLU A 57 -15.79 -8.52 -1.39
N HIS A 58 -15.71 -9.68 -2.03
CA HIS A 58 -14.43 -10.33 -2.34
C HIS A 58 -13.66 -9.55 -3.41
N LYS A 59 -14.34 -9.17 -4.50
CA LYS A 59 -13.75 -8.36 -5.57
C LYS A 59 -13.20 -7.04 -5.03
N GLU A 60 -13.99 -6.32 -4.22
CA GLU A 60 -13.62 -5.03 -3.64
C GLU A 60 -12.46 -5.15 -2.65
N THR A 61 -12.42 -6.24 -1.86
CA THR A 61 -11.28 -6.56 -0.98
C THR A 61 -9.99 -6.74 -1.78
N LEU A 62 -10.03 -7.55 -2.86
CA LEU A 62 -8.87 -7.77 -3.73
C LEU A 62 -8.45 -6.47 -4.43
N GLN A 63 -9.41 -5.66 -4.90
CA GLN A 63 -9.13 -4.34 -5.45
C GLN A 63 -8.46 -3.42 -4.43
N ALA A 64 -8.86 -3.47 -3.15
CA ALA A 64 -8.22 -2.69 -2.10
C ALA A 64 -6.74 -3.06 -1.92
N PHE A 65 -6.40 -4.36 -1.93
CA PHE A 65 -4.99 -4.81 -1.91
C PHE A 65 -4.20 -4.27 -3.10
N PHE A 66 -4.71 -4.42 -4.33
CA PHE A 66 -3.99 -3.97 -5.53
C PHE A 66 -3.84 -2.43 -5.59
N LEU A 67 -4.87 -1.68 -5.17
CA LEU A 67 -4.80 -0.21 -5.10
C LEU A 67 -3.80 0.27 -4.05
N GLY A 68 -3.67 -0.45 -2.93
CA GLY A 68 -2.62 -0.24 -1.93
C GLY A 68 -1.21 -0.59 -2.42
N GLY A 69 -1.09 -1.30 -3.54
CA GLY A 69 0.19 -1.75 -4.09
C GLY A 69 0.73 -3.01 -3.43
N ALA A 70 -0.15 -3.88 -2.91
CA ALA A 70 0.22 -5.23 -2.52
C ALA A 70 0.82 -5.99 -3.71
N SER A 71 1.84 -6.81 -3.46
CA SER A 71 2.26 -7.81 -4.44
C SER A 71 1.28 -8.98 -4.45
N ASP A 72 1.26 -9.75 -5.54
CA ASP A 72 0.40 -10.94 -5.62
C ASP A 72 0.69 -11.92 -4.47
N GLN A 73 1.95 -12.03 -4.04
CA GLN A 73 2.34 -12.87 -2.90
C GLN A 73 1.78 -12.34 -1.57
N ASP A 74 1.78 -11.02 -1.34
CA ASP A 74 1.21 -10.45 -0.11
C ASP A 74 -0.29 -10.77 0.00
N VAL A 75 -1.01 -10.75 -1.14
CA VAL A 75 -2.43 -11.12 -1.20
C VAL A 75 -2.63 -12.61 -0.94
N CYS A 76 -1.76 -13.47 -1.50
CA CYS A 76 -1.79 -14.91 -1.24
C CYS A 76 -1.63 -15.22 0.25
N ASP A 77 -0.60 -14.64 0.86
CA ASP A 77 -0.27 -14.85 2.27
C ASP A 77 -1.38 -14.33 3.18
N ALA A 78 -2.04 -13.22 2.82
CA ALA A 78 -3.09 -12.60 3.62
C ALA A 78 -4.45 -13.29 3.52
N LEU A 79 -4.78 -13.92 2.39
CA LEU A 79 -6.11 -14.47 2.11
C LEU A 79 -6.14 -15.99 1.93
N ASP A 80 -4.99 -16.66 2.02
CA ASP A 80 -4.83 -18.09 1.75
C ASP A 80 -5.35 -18.50 0.36
N ILE A 81 -5.00 -17.69 -0.65
CA ILE A 81 -5.36 -17.89 -2.06
C ILE A 81 -4.09 -18.23 -2.85
N THR A 82 -4.21 -19.11 -3.84
CA THR A 82 -3.10 -19.45 -4.74
C THR A 82 -2.69 -18.25 -5.59
N VAL A 83 -1.39 -18.13 -5.87
CA VAL A 83 -0.84 -17.04 -6.70
C VAL A 83 -1.46 -17.00 -8.10
N THR A 84 -1.76 -18.16 -8.67
CA THR A 84 -2.37 -18.25 -10.00
C THR A 84 -3.78 -17.65 -10.01
N VAL A 85 -4.60 -17.90 -8.99
CA VAL A 85 -5.91 -17.25 -8.84
C VAL A 85 -5.76 -15.74 -8.65
N VAL A 86 -4.84 -15.30 -7.79
CA VAL A 86 -4.61 -13.85 -7.57
C VAL A 86 -4.19 -13.16 -8.87
N GLU A 87 -3.26 -13.74 -9.64
CA GLU A 87 -2.86 -13.22 -10.95
C GLU A 87 -4.06 -13.10 -11.92
N HIS A 88 -4.95 -14.10 -11.92
CA HIS A 88 -6.12 -14.08 -12.77
C HIS A 88 -7.08 -12.95 -12.39
N VAL A 89 -7.34 -12.78 -11.10
CA VAL A 89 -8.14 -11.67 -10.57
C VAL A 89 -7.48 -10.34 -10.94
N HIS A 90 -6.19 -10.17 -10.62
CA HIS A 90 -5.41 -8.96 -10.87
C HIS A 90 -5.51 -8.55 -12.36
N LYS A 91 -5.26 -9.49 -13.28
CA LYS A 91 -5.38 -9.25 -14.74
C LYS A 91 -6.80 -8.88 -15.17
N LEU A 92 -7.84 -9.43 -14.54
CA LEU A 92 -9.24 -9.19 -14.89
C LEU A 92 -9.77 -7.85 -14.40
N VAL A 93 -9.49 -7.48 -13.14
CA VAL A 93 -10.13 -6.35 -12.46
C VAL A 93 -9.20 -5.16 -12.19
N MET A 94 -7.87 -5.33 -12.33
CA MET A 94 -6.91 -4.27 -12.03
C MET A 94 -5.72 -4.26 -13.00
N ASP A 95 -5.95 -3.86 -14.26
CA ASP A 95 -4.83 -3.70 -15.21
C ASP A 95 -3.94 -2.49 -14.84
N GLU A 96 -2.81 -2.76 -14.18
CA GLU A 96 -1.90 -1.72 -13.69
C GLU A 96 -1.36 -0.82 -14.81
N ASN A 97 -1.28 -1.32 -16.05
CA ASN A 97 -0.82 -0.56 -17.21
C ASN A 97 -1.74 0.63 -17.57
N GLN A 98 -2.94 0.70 -17.00
CA GLN A 98 -3.82 1.86 -17.13
C GLN A 98 -3.33 3.06 -16.31
N PHE A 99 -2.51 2.84 -15.29
CA PHE A 99 -1.94 3.88 -14.43
C PHE A 99 -0.51 4.22 -14.87
N ARG A 100 -0.24 5.48 -15.15
CA ARG A 100 1.11 5.96 -15.49
C ARG A 100 1.97 6.21 -14.27
N ASN A 101 1.35 6.48 -13.14
CA ASN A 101 2.02 6.83 -11.89
C ASN A 101 1.10 6.59 -10.68
N LYS A 102 1.68 6.72 -9.49
CA LYS A 102 0.97 6.53 -8.22
C LYS A 102 -0.15 7.56 -7.98
N LEU A 103 -0.04 8.78 -8.53
CA LEU A 103 -1.09 9.80 -8.38
C LEU A 103 -2.37 9.41 -9.12
N GLU A 104 -2.25 8.83 -10.32
CA GLU A 104 -3.42 8.33 -11.07
C GLU A 104 -4.12 7.18 -10.34
N ARG A 105 -3.36 6.28 -9.74
CA ARG A 105 -3.90 5.21 -8.91
C ARG A 105 -4.64 5.77 -7.68
N PHE A 106 -4.02 6.74 -7.00
CA PHE A 106 -4.63 7.41 -5.85
C PHE A 106 -5.92 8.13 -6.21
N THR A 107 -5.92 8.94 -7.28
CA THR A 107 -7.11 9.66 -7.74
C THR A 107 -8.22 8.69 -8.14
N TYR A 108 -7.90 7.62 -8.86
CA TYR A 108 -8.88 6.59 -9.20
C TYR A 108 -9.50 5.93 -7.96
N ALA A 109 -8.69 5.54 -6.98
CA ALA A 109 -9.17 4.94 -5.74
C ALA A 109 -10.08 5.92 -4.97
N LYS A 110 -9.69 7.20 -4.90
CA LYS A 110 -10.49 8.25 -4.29
C LYS A 110 -11.84 8.43 -4.99
N ASP A 111 -11.83 8.58 -6.31
CA ASP A 111 -13.05 8.76 -7.10
C ASP A 111 -13.99 7.56 -6.98
N LEU A 112 -13.43 6.34 -6.91
CA LEU A 112 -14.18 5.10 -6.72
C LEU A 112 -14.88 5.05 -5.34
N VAL A 113 -14.21 5.54 -4.30
CA VAL A 113 -14.74 5.62 -2.92
C VAL A 113 -15.78 6.72 -2.76
N GLU A 114 -15.67 7.82 -3.52
CA GLU A 114 -16.62 8.94 -3.51
C GLU A 114 -17.85 8.67 -4.38
N ALA A 115 -17.77 7.72 -5.32
CA ALA A 115 -18.89 7.32 -6.16
C ALA A 115 -19.96 6.56 -5.34
N GLU A 116 -21.05 7.25 -5.01
CA GLU A 116 -22.23 6.64 -4.40
C GLU A 116 -22.74 5.48 -5.30
N ASP A 117 -23.13 4.36 -4.66
CA ASP A 117 -23.65 3.13 -5.27
C ASP A 117 -22.69 2.22 -6.06
N VAL A 118 -21.38 2.50 -6.09
CA VAL A 118 -20.41 1.62 -6.82
C VAL A 118 -19.82 0.52 -5.95
N LEU A 119 -19.60 0.80 -4.67
CA LEU A 119 -18.95 -0.09 -3.71
C LEU A 119 -19.90 -0.46 -2.58
N THR A 120 -19.68 -1.62 -1.96
CA THR A 120 -20.23 -1.88 -0.63
C THR A 120 -19.59 -0.93 0.39
N GLU A 121 -20.28 -0.67 1.51
CA GLU A 121 -19.76 0.16 2.60
C GLU A 121 -18.39 -0.36 3.09
N ARG A 122 -18.27 -1.68 3.28
CA ARG A 122 -17.02 -2.34 3.67
C ARG A 122 -15.94 -2.22 2.60
N GLY A 123 -16.28 -2.39 1.32
CA GLY A 123 -15.33 -2.26 0.23
C GLY A 123 -14.74 -0.85 0.14
N ALA A 124 -15.58 0.18 0.32
CA ALA A 124 -15.11 1.56 0.39
C ALA A 124 -14.14 1.77 1.58
N ASP A 125 -14.44 1.18 2.74
CA ASP A 125 -13.57 1.27 3.92
C ASP A 125 -12.24 0.54 3.73
N TYR A 126 -12.23 -0.65 3.13
CA TYR A 126 -10.99 -1.38 2.84
C TYR A 126 -10.11 -0.62 1.83
N ILE A 127 -10.70 -0.05 0.78
CA ILE A 127 -9.95 0.79 -0.16
C ILE A 127 -9.38 2.02 0.57
N ARG A 128 -10.16 2.73 1.39
CA ARG A 128 -9.64 3.85 2.20
C ARG A 128 -8.49 3.43 3.10
N MET A 129 -8.65 2.31 3.82
CA MET A 129 -7.65 1.79 4.75
C MET A 129 -6.34 1.48 4.04
N SER A 130 -6.43 0.77 2.90
CA SER A 130 -5.28 0.43 2.06
C SER A 130 -4.57 1.64 1.48
N MET A 131 -5.34 2.65 1.04
CA MET A 131 -4.78 3.89 0.50
C MET A 131 -4.07 4.75 1.56
N LEU A 132 -4.52 4.71 2.81
CA LEU A 132 -3.96 5.50 3.90
C LEU A 132 -2.78 4.82 4.60
N HIS A 133 -2.85 3.52 4.80
CA HIS A 133 -1.90 2.77 5.62
C HIS A 133 -1.08 1.74 4.82
N GLY A 134 -1.35 1.58 3.53
CA GLY A 134 -0.74 0.56 2.69
C GLY A 134 -1.43 -0.81 2.80
N PRO A 135 -0.96 -1.82 2.08
CA PRO A 135 -1.61 -3.13 2.00
C PRO A 135 -1.43 -3.97 3.28
N ASP A 136 -0.38 -3.70 4.07
CA ASP A 136 -0.06 -4.45 5.29
C ASP A 136 -1.19 -4.39 6.33
N ILE A 137 -1.93 -3.28 6.38
CA ILE A 137 -3.07 -3.14 7.29
C ILE A 137 -4.23 -4.08 6.93
N LEU A 138 -4.43 -4.33 5.64
CA LEU A 138 -5.46 -5.24 5.16
C LEU A 138 -5.07 -6.68 5.49
N ALA A 139 -3.79 -7.02 5.31
CA ALA A 139 -3.27 -8.32 5.73
C ALA A 139 -3.51 -8.55 7.23
N GLN A 140 -3.23 -7.56 8.07
CA GLN A 140 -3.53 -7.64 9.51
C GLN A 140 -5.03 -7.72 9.82
N HIS A 141 -5.88 -7.07 9.03
CA HIS A 141 -7.33 -7.10 9.22
C HIS A 141 -7.94 -8.48 8.92
N PHE A 142 -7.42 -9.19 7.91
CA PHE A 142 -7.90 -10.51 7.52
C PHE A 142 -7.22 -11.67 8.24
N HIS A 143 -6.18 -11.38 9.01
CA HIS A 143 -5.45 -12.33 9.83
C HIS A 143 -6.38 -13.08 10.78
N LEU A 144 -6.47 -14.40 10.61
CA LEU A 144 -7.19 -15.24 11.56
C LEU A 144 -6.26 -15.42 12.76
N GLY A 145 -6.69 -15.06 13.98
CA GLY A 145 -5.83 -14.89 15.17
C GLY A 145 -4.93 -16.07 15.61
N ASN A 146 -4.89 -17.17 14.85
CA ASN A 146 -3.95 -18.29 14.95
C ASN A 146 -2.73 -18.16 14.01
N GLU A 147 -2.73 -17.25 13.05
CA GLU A 147 -1.60 -16.98 12.17
C GLU A 147 -0.52 -16.16 12.92
N GLU A 148 0.75 -16.27 12.54
CA GLU A 148 1.80 -15.41 13.08
C GLU A 148 1.88 -14.13 12.24
N ILE A 149 1.59 -12.96 12.84
CA ILE A 149 1.81 -11.68 12.17
C ILE A 149 3.33 -11.51 12.03
N LYS A 150 3.86 -11.72 10.83
CA LYS A 150 5.27 -11.46 10.51
C LYS A 150 5.51 -9.96 10.55
N VAL A 151 5.84 -9.43 11.73
CA VAL A 151 6.24 -8.04 11.89
C VAL A 151 7.63 -7.88 11.27
N ASP A 152 7.71 -7.28 10.10
CA ASP A 152 8.98 -6.85 9.53
C ASP A 152 9.50 -5.65 10.34
N VAL A 153 10.32 -5.96 11.35
CA VAL A 153 10.92 -4.98 12.26
C VAL A 153 11.69 -3.89 11.48
N LYS A 154 12.32 -4.23 10.34
CA LYS A 154 13.05 -3.24 9.53
C LYS A 154 12.09 -2.25 8.89
N LYS A 155 11.01 -2.72 8.27
CA LYS A 155 9.97 -1.85 7.69
C LYS A 155 9.31 -1.00 8.78
N LEU A 156 8.98 -1.60 9.92
CA LEU A 156 8.37 -0.90 11.05
C LEU A 156 9.27 0.23 11.56
N VAL A 157 10.54 -0.08 11.85
CA VAL A 157 11.54 0.91 12.29
C VAL A 157 11.74 1.99 11.22
N GLY A 158 11.85 1.61 9.94
CA GLY A 158 11.93 2.55 8.82
C GLY A 158 10.75 3.51 8.76
N HIS A 159 9.52 3.00 8.89
CA HIS A 159 8.31 3.81 8.91
C HIS A 159 8.26 4.75 10.12
N PHE A 160 8.69 4.29 11.30
CA PHE A 160 8.82 5.14 12.48
C PHE A 160 9.85 6.26 12.26
N ILE A 161 11.00 5.97 11.67
CA ILE A 161 12.02 6.98 11.34
C ILE A 161 11.47 8.01 10.35
N GLU A 162 10.84 7.56 9.26
CA GLU A 162 10.24 8.43 8.25
C GLU A 162 9.15 9.33 8.86
N THR A 163 8.24 8.75 9.64
CA THR A 163 7.17 9.49 10.31
C THR A 163 7.73 10.53 11.29
N ALA A 164 8.71 10.14 12.10
CA ALA A 164 9.39 11.06 13.00
C ALA A 164 10.10 12.19 12.25
N TYR A 165 10.74 11.89 11.12
CA TYR A 165 11.37 12.88 10.25
C TYR A 165 10.33 13.87 9.68
N TYR A 166 9.22 13.38 9.12
CA TYR A 166 8.19 14.25 8.56
C TYR A 166 7.50 15.12 9.63
N LEU A 167 7.18 14.56 10.79
CA LEU A 167 6.63 15.33 11.91
C LEU A 167 7.60 16.42 12.37
N SER A 168 8.90 16.09 12.49
CA SER A 168 9.95 17.05 12.84
C SER A 168 10.15 18.14 11.78
N ALA A 169 10.13 17.77 10.50
CA ALA A 169 10.24 18.70 9.38
C ALA A 169 9.04 19.66 9.31
N ASN A 170 7.83 19.16 9.53
CA ASN A 170 6.61 19.97 9.59
C ASN A 170 6.58 20.86 10.84
N ALA A 171 7.10 20.39 11.95
CA ALA A 171 7.21 21.14 13.19
C ALA A 171 8.19 22.33 13.11
N ARG A 172 9.19 22.29 12.22
CA ARG A 172 10.07 23.46 11.97
C ARG A 172 9.33 24.67 11.40
N GLY A 173 8.17 24.48 10.77
CA GLY A 173 7.33 25.57 10.25
C GLY A 173 6.39 26.21 11.29
N ASN A 174 6.08 25.51 12.38
CA ASN A 174 5.12 25.93 13.41
C ASN A 174 5.82 26.01 14.76
N SER A 175 6.04 27.24 15.24
CA SER A 175 6.70 27.62 16.50
C SER A 175 7.34 26.49 17.34
N ILE A 176 8.68 26.50 17.39
CA ILE A 176 9.59 25.66 18.20
C ILE A 176 9.24 25.65 19.72
N THR A 177 8.29 26.48 20.16
CA THR A 177 7.81 26.61 21.54
C THR A 177 6.74 25.60 21.95
N SER A 178 6.11 24.87 21.01
CA SER A 178 5.09 23.88 21.35
C SER A 178 5.71 22.64 22.00
N GLU A 179 5.18 22.22 23.15
CA GLU A 179 5.64 21.03 23.87
C GLU A 179 5.56 19.77 23.00
N THR A 180 4.52 19.64 22.18
CA THR A 180 4.36 18.54 21.22
C THR A 180 5.52 18.48 20.22
N VAL A 181 6.04 19.64 19.79
CA VAL A 181 7.17 19.73 18.85
C VAL A 181 8.48 19.33 19.53
N LYS A 182 8.69 19.73 20.78
CA LYS A 182 9.87 19.32 21.56
C LYS A 182 9.89 17.82 21.81
N GLN A 183 8.75 17.25 22.24
CA GLN A 183 8.61 15.80 22.48
C GLN A 183 8.78 15.00 21.18
N SER A 184 8.21 15.47 20.07
CA SER A 184 8.41 14.83 18.75
C SER A 184 9.88 14.82 18.32
N ARG A 185 10.63 15.89 18.64
CA ARG A 185 12.07 15.99 18.35
C ARG A 185 12.91 15.07 19.24
N LEU A 186 12.57 14.94 20.52
CA LEU A 186 13.22 13.99 21.44
C LEU A 186 12.98 12.55 20.99
N TRP A 187 11.74 12.21 20.67
CA TRP A 187 11.40 10.90 20.12
C TRP A 187 12.14 10.60 18.82
N MET A 188 12.26 11.58 17.92
CA MET A 188 13.06 11.43 16.70
C MET A 188 14.53 11.12 17.02
N LEU A 189 15.14 11.81 17.99
CA LEU A 189 16.53 11.58 18.38
C LEU A 189 16.75 10.20 19.00
N ASP A 190 15.81 9.72 19.82
CA ASP A 190 15.89 8.40 20.42
C ASP A 190 15.66 7.31 19.37
N ILE A 191 14.69 7.47 18.47
CA ILE A 191 14.45 6.56 17.34
C ILE A 191 15.69 6.49 16.43
N LEU A 192 16.37 7.62 16.17
CA LEU A 192 17.62 7.63 15.38
C LEU A 192 18.75 6.86 16.08
N LYS A 193 18.92 7.00 17.41
CA LYS A 193 19.90 6.22 18.17
C LYS A 193 19.59 4.73 18.16
N TYR A 194 18.30 4.36 18.30
CA TYR A 194 17.86 2.98 18.17
C TYR A 194 18.10 2.44 16.75
N ALA A 195 17.87 3.26 15.73
CA ALA A 195 18.14 2.91 14.33
C ALA A 195 19.63 2.72 14.06
N GLU A 196 20.50 3.57 14.61
CA GLU A 196 21.96 3.42 14.56
C GLU A 196 22.41 2.10 15.21
N ALA A 197 21.96 1.84 16.44
CA ALA A 197 22.28 0.59 17.15
C ALA A 197 21.76 -0.66 16.41
N HIS A 198 20.60 -0.57 15.75
CA HIS A 198 20.01 -1.67 14.99
C HIS A 198 20.63 -1.83 13.59
N SER A 199 21.15 -0.75 12.99
CA SER A 199 21.90 -0.74 11.73
C SER A 199 23.30 -1.31 11.91
N GLU A 200 23.98 -1.02 13.02
CA GLU A 200 25.26 -1.64 13.40
C GLU A 200 25.11 -3.16 13.61
N LEU A 201 23.96 -3.62 14.09
CA LEU A 201 23.63 -5.06 14.20
C LEU A 201 23.35 -5.74 12.84
N GLN A 202 23.14 -4.98 11.75
CA GLN A 202 22.68 -5.53 10.47
C GLN A 202 23.46 -5.02 9.26
N SER A 203 24.71 -4.58 9.42
CA SER A 203 25.53 -3.96 8.35
C SER A 203 25.65 -4.80 7.06
N MET A 204 24.68 -4.64 6.15
CA MET A 204 24.78 -4.64 4.69
C MET A 204 23.58 -3.85 4.14
N GLY A 205 23.80 -2.59 3.74
CA GLY A 205 22.80 -1.80 3.01
C GLY A 205 23.04 -0.30 3.05
N ASN A 206 23.68 0.24 2.01
CA ASN A 206 24.23 1.60 1.91
C ASN A 206 23.22 2.76 1.91
N ALA A 207 21.90 2.53 2.06
CA ALA A 207 20.88 3.59 1.94
C ALA A 207 20.71 4.44 3.22
N THR A 208 20.95 3.86 4.40
CA THR A 208 20.92 4.59 5.69
C THR A 208 22.10 5.55 5.85
N SER A 209 23.23 5.26 5.20
CA SER A 209 24.44 6.08 5.27
C SER A 209 24.25 7.46 4.63
N ASP A 210 23.51 7.56 3.52
CA ASP A 210 23.34 8.83 2.79
C ASP A 210 22.37 9.78 3.53
N ALA A 211 21.33 9.25 4.16
CA ALA A 211 20.43 10.03 5.00
C ALA A 211 21.12 10.52 6.28
N LEU A 212 22.01 9.69 6.87
CA LEU A 212 22.83 10.05 8.01
C LEU A 212 23.87 11.13 7.67
N LEU A 213 24.59 10.99 6.55
CA LEU A 213 25.56 11.99 6.08
C LEU A 213 24.90 13.35 5.81
N ALA A 214 23.72 13.36 5.19
CA ALA A 214 22.96 14.59 4.96
C ALA A 214 22.49 15.28 6.26
N ILE A 215 22.36 14.52 7.35
CA ILE A 215 22.00 15.03 8.69
C ILE A 215 23.25 15.50 9.44
N GLU A 216 24.38 14.80 9.35
CA GLU A 216 25.65 15.21 9.97
C GLU A 216 26.22 16.49 9.35
N GLU A 217 26.19 16.60 8.01
CA GLU A 217 26.55 17.84 7.31
C GLU A 217 25.65 19.02 7.73
N ARG A 218 24.41 18.74 8.18
CA ARG A 218 23.49 19.75 8.74
C ARG A 218 23.67 19.98 10.25
N LYS A 219 24.17 19.02 11.03
CA LYS A 219 24.51 19.20 12.46
C LYS A 219 25.68 20.17 12.64
N ALA A 220 26.57 20.29 11.66
CA ALA A 220 27.71 21.23 11.69
C ALA A 220 27.32 22.72 11.67
N THR A 221 26.03 23.07 11.64
CA THR A 221 25.58 24.48 11.53
C THR A 221 24.89 25.05 12.77
N VAL A 222 24.68 24.30 13.86
CA VAL A 222 24.12 24.85 15.11
C VAL A 222 24.70 24.12 16.32
N SER A 223 25.43 24.84 17.19
CA SER A 223 25.97 24.25 18.42
C SER A 223 24.89 24.20 19.52
N VAL A 224 25.00 23.22 20.42
CA VAL A 224 24.08 23.01 21.55
C VAL A 224 24.03 24.23 22.48
N GLU A 225 25.09 25.04 22.49
CA GLU A 225 25.17 26.30 23.27
C GLU A 225 24.26 27.41 22.72
N GLU A 226 23.90 27.38 21.43
CA GLU A 226 22.99 28.36 20.82
C GLU A 226 21.50 28.10 21.15
N LEU A 227 21.18 26.90 21.64
CA LEU A 227 19.80 26.49 21.94
C LEU A 227 19.38 26.78 23.40
N GLY A 228 20.30 27.24 24.25
CA GLY A 228 19.99 27.67 25.62
C GLY A 228 19.40 26.60 26.53
N LEU A 229 19.63 25.32 26.24
CA LEU A 229 19.12 24.20 27.04
C LEU A 229 20.18 23.73 28.04
N ASN A 230 19.80 23.65 29.32
CA ASN A 230 20.66 23.13 30.37
C ASN A 230 20.67 21.58 30.32
N PRO A 231 21.84 20.91 30.23
CA PRO A 231 21.92 19.45 30.14
C PRO A 231 21.29 18.70 31.32
N ASP A 232 21.16 19.36 32.47
CA ASP A 232 20.58 18.77 33.69
C ASP A 232 19.05 18.56 33.62
N ASP A 233 18.36 19.22 32.68
CA ASP A 233 16.90 19.08 32.52
C ASP A 233 16.49 17.80 31.76
N ILE A 234 17.46 16.97 31.35
CA ILE A 234 17.21 15.77 30.52
C ILE A 234 17.09 14.48 31.37
N TYR A 235 17.47 14.51 32.66
CA TYR A 235 17.55 13.30 33.50
C TYR A 235 16.61 13.26 34.72
N HIS A 236 15.56 14.08 34.76
CA HIS A 236 14.54 14.05 35.82
C HIS A 236 13.11 13.93 35.31
#